data_AF-A0A2S9GEX9-F1
#
_entry.id   AF-A0A2S9GEX9-F1
#
_cell.length_a   1.000
_cell.length_b   1.000
_cell.length_c   1.000
_cell.angle_alpha   90.00
_cell.angle_beta   90.00
_cell.angle_gamma   90.00
#
_symmetry.space_group_name_H-M   'P 1'
#
loop_
_entity.id
_entity.type
_entity.pdbx_description
1 polymer ?
#
loop_
_entity_poly.entity_id
_entity_poly.type
_entity_poly.pdbx_seq_one_letter_code
_entity_poly.pdbx_strand_id
1 'polypeptide(L)'
;WIVGGDGWAYDIGAGGLDHVLATGRNVNVLVLDTEVYSNTGGQMSKSTPLGAVAKFAAAGKTVPKKDLALQAISYGSVYVAKVA
;
A
#
# COMPACT_ATOMS: atom_id res chain seq x y z
N TRP A 1 2.59 15.26 7.83
CA TRP A 1 3.22 14.12 7.16
C TRP A 1 2.80 12.85 7.86
N ILE A 2 2.43 11.82 7.10
CA ILE A 2 2.09 10.49 7.59
C ILE A 2 2.98 9.51 6.80
N VAL A 3 3.85 8.78 7.49
CA VAL A 3 4.87 7.95 6.86
C VAL A 3 4.69 6.51 7.33
N GLY A 4 4.72 5.56 6.40
CA GLY A 4 4.60 4.14 6.74
C GLY A 4 4.95 3.23 5.56
N GLY A 5 5.13 1.95 5.86
CA GLY A 5 5.41 0.93 4.84
C GLY A 5 4.15 0.44 4.11
N ASP A 6 4.34 -0.45 3.14
CA ASP A 6 3.24 -1.03 2.38
C ASP A 6 2.28 -1.88 3.22
N GLY A 7 2.77 -2.64 4.21
CA GLY A 7 1.90 -3.40 5.11
C GLY A 7 0.90 -2.52 5.88
N TRP A 8 1.28 -1.27 6.21
CA TRP A 8 0.34 -0.30 6.78
C TRP A 8 -0.62 0.24 5.72
N ALA A 9 -0.12 0.79 4.62
CA ALA A 9 -0.95 1.51 3.65
C ALA A 9 -1.87 0.60 2.82
N TYR A 10 -1.44 -0.63 2.51
CA TYR A 10 -2.17 -1.54 1.64
C TYR A 10 -3.13 -2.45 2.42
N ASP A 11 -2.79 -2.78 3.68
CA ASP A 11 -3.51 -3.73 4.51
C ASP A 11 -4.18 -3.08 5.73
N ILE A 12 -3.52 -3.09 6.89
CA ILE A 12 -4.18 -2.81 8.19
C ILE A 12 -4.61 -1.34 8.34
N GLY A 13 -3.83 -0.41 7.78
CA GLY A 13 -4.12 1.02 7.80
C GLY A 13 -4.91 1.51 6.60
N ALA A 14 -5.23 0.64 5.63
CA ALA A 14 -5.82 1.05 4.35
C ALA A 14 -7.15 1.79 4.52
N GLY A 15 -8.03 1.32 5.42
CA GLY A 15 -9.32 1.99 5.67
C GLY A 15 -9.18 3.36 6.32
N GLY A 16 -8.21 3.53 7.23
CA GLY A 16 -7.93 4.83 7.84
C GLY A 16 -7.29 5.80 6.85
N LEU A 17 -6.35 5.31 6.04
CA LEU A 17 -5.73 6.08 4.97
C LEU A 17 -6.76 6.56 3.96
N ASP A 18 -7.62 5.66 3.48
CA ASP A 18 -8.74 5.95 2.58
C ASP A 18 -9.64 7.07 3.13
N HIS A 19 -10.08 6.93 4.39
CA HIS A 19 -10.89 7.94 5.04
C HIS A 19 -10.18 9.32 5.12
N VAL A 20 -8.90 9.34 5.51
CA VAL A 20 -8.12 10.58 5.59
C VAL A 20 -7.97 11.25 4.22
N LEU A 21 -7.67 10.49 3.17
CA LEU A 21 -7.57 11.00 1.80
C LEU A 21 -8.92 11.58 1.31
N ALA A 22 -10.03 10.95 1.67
CA ALA A 22 -11.38 11.43 1.33
C ALA A 22 -11.76 12.75 2.03
N THR A 23 -11.10 13.12 3.14
CA THR A 23 -11.47 14.33 3.90
C THR A 23 -11.05 15.66 3.25
N GLY A 24 -10.14 15.64 2.26
CA GLY A 24 -9.61 16.86 1.65
C GLY A 24 -8.71 17.70 2.58
N ARG A 25 -8.31 17.17 3.74
CA ARG A 25 -7.36 17.84 4.62
C ARG A 25 -5.99 17.94 3.95
N ASN A 26 -5.31 19.06 4.17
CA ASN A 26 -3.95 19.27 3.67
C ASN A 26 -2.93 18.44 4.46
N VAL A 27 -2.69 17.21 4.02
CA VAL A 27 -1.72 16.29 4.59
C VAL A 27 -0.91 15.63 3.49
N ASN A 28 0.38 15.38 3.78
CA ASN A 28 1.26 14.60 2.91
C ASN A 28 1.38 13.17 3.45
N VAL A 29 1.19 12.18 2.59
CA VAL A 29 1.39 10.76 2.90
C VAL A 29 2.56 10.23 2.08
N LEU A 30 3.51 9.57 2.74
CA LEU A 30 4.62 8.87 2.09
C LEU A 30 4.54 7.38 2.42
N VAL A 31 4.33 6.58 1.38
CA VAL A 31 4.33 5.12 1.50
C VAL A 31 5.67 4.59 1.00
N LEU A 32 6.40 3.92 1.88
CA LEU A 32 7.64 3.23 1.55
C LEU A 32 7.29 1.79 1.16
N ASP A 33 7.07 1.57 -0.14
CA ASP A 33 6.58 0.30 -0.66
C ASP A 33 7.72 -0.71 -0.83
N THR A 34 7.88 -1.60 0.15
CA THR A 34 8.90 -2.68 0.12
C THR A 34 8.35 -4.00 -0.41
N GLU A 35 7.08 -4.01 -0.82
CA GLU A 35 6.38 -5.17 -1.37
C GLU A 35 6.18 -6.36 -0.41
N VAL A 36 6.55 -6.21 0.86
CA VAL A 36 6.41 -7.20 1.93
C VAL A 36 6.34 -6.51 3.30
N TYR A 37 5.89 -7.24 4.33
CA TYR A 37 6.10 -6.83 5.72
C TYR A 37 7.57 -7.02 6.12
N SER A 38 8.42 -6.09 5.71
CA SER A 38 9.87 -6.17 5.89
C SER A 38 10.28 -6.39 7.35
N ASN A 39 9.79 -5.56 8.27
CA ASN A 39 10.22 -5.56 9.68
C ASN A 39 9.91 -6.88 10.42
N THR A 40 8.78 -7.52 10.13
CA THR A 40 8.36 -8.76 10.79
C THR A 40 8.88 -10.03 10.10
N GLY A 41 9.80 -9.87 9.14
CA GLY A 41 10.50 -10.96 8.49
C GLY A 41 9.87 -11.44 7.19
N GLY A 42 9.29 -10.54 6.39
CA GLY A 42 8.95 -10.78 4.99
C GLY A 42 7.65 -11.55 4.77
N GLN A 43 6.59 -11.21 5.49
CA GLN A 43 5.23 -11.68 5.18
C GLN A 43 4.70 -11.02 3.91
N MET A 44 3.89 -11.75 3.15
CA MET A 44 3.13 -11.22 2.02
C MET A 44 2.17 -10.13 2.48
N SER A 45 2.09 -9.04 1.71
CA SER A 45 1.12 -7.96 1.85
C SER A 45 0.26 -7.84 0.59
N LYS A 46 -0.81 -7.03 0.61
CA LYS A 46 -1.55 -6.75 -0.64
C LYS A 46 -0.69 -6.00 -1.67
N SER A 47 0.43 -5.42 -1.29
CA SER A 47 1.38 -4.78 -2.21
C SER A 47 2.33 -5.79 -2.89
N THR A 48 2.47 -7.02 -2.37
CA THR A 48 3.34 -8.04 -2.96
C THR A 48 2.93 -8.34 -4.43
N PRO A 49 3.86 -8.42 -5.39
CA PRO A 49 3.57 -8.73 -6.80
C PRO A 49 3.01 -10.13 -7.03
N LEU A 50 2.32 -10.32 -8.16
CA LEU A 50 1.91 -11.64 -8.63
C LEU A 50 3.14 -12.54 -8.79
N GLY A 51 3.07 -13.77 -8.27
CA GLY A 51 4.15 -14.75 -8.36
C GLY A 51 5.32 -14.55 -7.37
N ALA A 52 5.39 -13.43 -6.66
CA ALA A 52 6.46 -13.20 -5.69
C ALA A 52 6.33 -14.12 -4.47
N VAL A 53 7.46 -14.68 -4.02
CA VAL A 53 7.54 -15.59 -2.88
C VAL A 53 7.81 -14.79 -1.60
N ALA A 54 6.97 -14.99 -0.59
CA ALA A 54 7.10 -14.40 0.74
C ALA A 54 6.47 -15.34 1.78
N LYS A 55 6.61 -15.07 3.09
CA LYS A 55 5.87 -15.84 4.10
C LYS A 55 4.35 -15.67 3.85
N PHE A 56 3.60 -16.76 3.96
CA PHE A 56 2.19 -16.87 3.55
C PHE A 56 1.94 -16.81 2.03
N ALA A 57 2.98 -16.78 1.21
CA ALA A 57 2.94 -16.91 -0.24
C ALA A 57 4.10 -17.78 -0.74
N ALA A 58 4.30 -18.95 -0.11
CA ALA A 58 5.46 -19.81 -0.38
C ALA A 58 5.50 -20.34 -1.83
N ALA A 59 4.33 -20.57 -2.44
CA ALA A 59 4.19 -20.95 -3.84
C ALA A 59 4.06 -19.75 -4.79
N GLY A 60 4.39 -18.54 -4.32
CA GLY A 60 4.12 -17.29 -5.01
C GLY A 60 2.71 -16.76 -4.71
N LYS A 61 2.56 -15.43 -4.69
CA LYS A 61 1.25 -14.78 -4.53
C LYS A 61 0.39 -15.05 -5.76
N THR A 62 -0.87 -15.44 -5.55
CA THR A 62 -1.80 -15.82 -6.64
C THR A 62 -2.67 -14.67 -7.16
N VAL A 63 -2.62 -13.51 -6.49
CA VAL A 63 -3.39 -12.32 -6.87
C VAL A 63 -2.46 -11.16 -7.21
N PRO A 64 -2.82 -10.30 -8.19
CA PRO A 64 -2.03 -9.12 -8.52
C PRO A 64 -1.79 -8.18 -7.33
N LYS A 65 -0.80 -7.29 -7.48
CA LYS A 65 -0.57 -6.18 -6.55
C LYS A 65 -1.82 -5.30 -6.51
N LYS A 66 -2.28 -4.95 -5.31
CA LYS A 66 -3.35 -3.97 -5.13
C LYS A 66 -2.86 -2.62 -5.67
N ASP A 67 -3.66 -1.96 -6.51
CA ASP A 67 -3.31 -0.63 -7.02
C ASP A 67 -3.85 0.46 -6.09
N LEU A 68 -3.03 0.86 -5.11
CA LEU A 68 -3.39 1.93 -4.16
C LEU A 68 -3.47 3.30 -4.85
N ALA A 69 -2.64 3.53 -5.87
CA ALA A 69 -2.63 4.79 -6.61
C ALA A 69 -3.95 4.96 -7.39
N LEU A 70 -4.41 3.91 -8.07
CA LEU A 70 -5.69 3.90 -8.78
C LEU A 70 -6.88 4.15 -7.84
N GLN A 71 -6.85 3.59 -6.63
CA GLN A 71 -7.88 3.86 -5.62
C GLN A 71 -7.86 5.33 -5.19
N ALA A 72 -6.68 5.89 -4.90
CA ALA A 72 -6.55 7.27 -4.45
C ALA A 72 -6.97 8.28 -5.54
N ILE A 73 -6.63 8.07 -6.81
CA ILE A 73 -7.03 8.98 -7.90
C ILE A 73 -8.54 8.96 -8.17
N SER A 74 -9.27 7.90 -7.80
CA SER A 74 -10.73 7.84 -7.99
C SER A 74 -11.49 8.91 -7.20
N TYR A 75 -10.87 9.49 -6.16
CA TYR A 75 -11.43 10.64 -5.43
C TYR A 75 -11.45 11.93 -6.26
N GLY A 76 -10.59 12.05 -7.29
CA GLY A 76 -10.48 13.25 -8.15
C GLY A 76 -9.85 14.47 -7.50
N SER A 77 -9.77 14.52 -6.16
CA SER A 77 -9.22 15.65 -5.39
C SER A 77 -7.89 15.33 -4.68
N VAL A 78 -7.41 14.10 -4.78
CA VAL A 78 -6.18 13.64 -4.13
C VAL A 78 -5.03 13.69 -5.13
N TYR A 79 -3.96 14.42 -4.79
CA TYR A 79 -2.71 14.37 -5.55
C TYR A 79 -2.00 13.03 -5.31
N VAL A 80 -1.60 12.36 -6.38
CA VAL A 80 -0.91 11.06 -6.33
C VAL A 80 0.32 11.10 -7.20
N ALA A 81 1.45 10.63 -6.68
CA ALA A 81 2.68 10.43 -7.42
C ALA A 81 3.31 9.08 -7.03
N LYS A 82 3.89 8.40 -8.02
CA LYS A 82 4.75 7.24 -7.81
C LYS A 82 6.16 7.62 -8.23
N VAL A 83 7.12 7.35 -7.36
CA VAL A 83 8.53 7.67 -7.57
C VAL A 83 9.33 6.38 -7.63
N ALA A 84 10.35 6.34 -8.47
CA ALA A 84 11.25 5.20 -8.66
C ALA A 84 12.31 5.12 -7.55
#